data_AF-A0A9D8PVZ4-F1
#
_entry.id   AF-A0A9D8PVZ4-F1
#
_cell.length_a   1.000
_cell.length_b   1.000
_cell.length_c   1.000
_cell.angle_alpha   90.00
_cell.angle_beta   90.00
_cell.angle_gamma   90.00
#
_symmetry.space_group_name_H-M   'P 1'
#
loop_
_entity.id
_entity.type
_entity.pdbx_description
1 polymer ?
#
loop_
_entity_poly.entity_id
_entity_poly.type
_entity_poly.pdbx_seq_one_letter_code
_entity_poly.pdbx_strand_id
1 'polypeptide(L)'
;MSEVVSIQFTQDQARMLTGVSVESVRHWRKTVPYLSSKTGKTGRFTFPELLGLAVAHELVHSFGVNIATLSTSIDELFRLLAASSPASLEGTIVFITATDVTFHQEEADGLGKVPAKPAFMVPLAPLMIGIQRHMLPAMPSVSQKTLPFPPEVVRSRA
;
A
#
# COMPACT_ATOMS: atom_id res chain seq x y z
N MET A 1 -6.00 22.78 -11.40
CA MET A 1 -5.89 21.80 -10.31
C MET A 1 -4.43 21.40 -10.23
N SER A 2 -3.71 21.85 -9.21
CA SER A 2 -2.28 21.58 -9.07
C SER A 2 -2.08 20.08 -8.83
N GLU A 3 -1.41 19.40 -9.75
CA GLU A 3 -0.98 18.02 -9.56
C GLU A 3 -0.10 17.97 -8.31
N VAL A 4 -0.62 17.37 -7.24
CA VAL A 4 0.20 17.01 -6.10
C VAL A 4 1.18 15.96 -6.63
N VAL A 5 2.45 16.35 -6.79
CA VAL A 5 3.51 15.45 -7.24
C VAL A 5 3.61 14.30 -6.22
N SER A 6 3.10 13.14 -6.61
CA SER A 6 3.18 11.93 -5.79
C SER A 6 4.62 11.44 -5.79
N ILE A 7 5.13 11.09 -4.60
CA ILE A 7 6.48 10.52 -4.48
C ILE A 7 6.50 9.19 -5.24
N GLN A 8 7.50 9.06 -6.12
CA GLN A 8 7.70 7.87 -6.92
C GLN A 8 9.00 7.16 -6.54
N PHE A 9 8.93 5.83 -6.45
CA PHE A 9 10.00 4.95 -6.02
C PHE A 9 10.58 4.21 -7.22
N THR A 10 11.91 4.08 -7.27
CA THR A 10 12.56 3.22 -8.25
C THR A 10 12.25 1.75 -7.95
N GLN A 11 12.50 0.86 -8.90
CA GLN A 11 12.33 -0.58 -8.69
C GLN A 11 13.19 -1.08 -7.50
N ASP A 12 14.40 -0.58 -7.33
CA ASP A 12 15.26 -0.98 -6.21
C ASP A 12 14.76 -0.46 -4.87
N GLN A 13 14.26 0.78 -4.82
CA GLN A 13 13.59 1.30 -3.62
C GLN A 13 12.33 0.48 -3.30
N ALA A 14 11.49 0.20 -4.30
CA ALA A 14 10.28 -0.58 -4.11
C ALA A 14 10.58 -1.95 -3.50
N ARG A 15 11.62 -2.63 -3.98
CA ARG A 15 12.08 -3.91 -3.46
C ARG A 15 12.61 -3.82 -2.03
N MET A 16 13.45 -2.82 -1.76
CA MET A 16 13.99 -2.60 -0.41
C MET A 16 12.88 -2.32 0.61
N LEU A 17 11.86 -1.57 0.21
CA LEU A 17 10.73 -1.19 1.08
C LEU A 17 9.72 -2.32 1.31
N THR A 18 9.58 -3.25 0.35
CA THR A 18 8.56 -4.32 0.40
C THR A 18 9.15 -5.69 0.71
N GLY A 19 10.48 -5.84 0.72
CA GLY A 19 11.18 -7.12 0.90
C GLY A 19 11.16 -8.03 -0.33
N VAL A 20 10.54 -7.61 -1.44
CA VAL A 20 10.37 -8.46 -2.63
C VAL A 20 11.70 -8.64 -3.38
N SER A 21 12.03 -9.89 -3.72
CA SER A 21 13.21 -10.23 -4.52
C SER A 21 13.10 -9.74 -5.98
N VAL A 22 14.24 -9.59 -6.68
CA VAL A 22 14.23 -9.21 -8.11
C VAL A 22 13.52 -10.29 -8.93
N GLU A 23 13.78 -11.54 -8.57
CA GLU A 23 13.30 -12.75 -9.23
C GLU A 23 11.79 -12.85 -9.13
N SER A 24 11.22 -12.55 -7.96
CA SER A 24 9.76 -12.49 -7.74
C SER A 24 9.12 -11.43 -8.64
N VAL A 25 9.63 -10.19 -8.64
CA VAL A 25 9.09 -9.12 -9.50
C VAL A 25 9.22 -9.50 -10.98
N ARG A 26 10.36 -10.06 -11.40
CA ARG A 26 10.57 -10.52 -12.78
C ARG A 26 9.58 -11.63 -13.16
N HIS A 27 9.31 -12.56 -12.25
CA HIS A 27 8.37 -13.65 -12.48
C HIS A 27 6.94 -13.10 -12.60
N TRP A 28 6.51 -12.26 -11.66
CA TRP A 28 5.16 -11.67 -11.66
C TRP A 28 4.91 -10.78 -12.87
N ARG A 29 5.93 -10.08 -13.39
CA ARG A 29 5.84 -9.33 -14.66
C ARG A 29 5.49 -10.19 -15.88
N LYS A 30 5.66 -11.52 -15.83
CA LYS A 30 5.24 -12.39 -16.93
C LYS A 30 3.75 -12.70 -16.90
N THR A 31 3.12 -12.58 -15.73
CA THR A 31 1.75 -13.05 -15.49
C THR A 31 0.79 -11.91 -15.15
N VAL A 32 1.28 -10.79 -14.64
CA VAL A 32 0.48 -9.62 -14.21
C VAL A 32 0.71 -8.46 -15.20
N PRO A 33 -0.22 -8.19 -16.13
CA PRO A 33 -0.07 -7.18 -17.18
C PRO A 33 0.32 -5.78 -16.69
N TYR A 34 -0.23 -5.35 -15.56
CA TYR A 34 0.05 -4.05 -14.94
C TYR A 34 1.54 -3.92 -14.61
N LEU A 35 2.13 -4.94 -13.98
CA LEU A 35 3.56 -4.95 -13.69
C LEU A 35 4.40 -5.03 -14.97
N SER A 36 3.93 -5.75 -16.00
CA SER A 36 4.59 -5.81 -17.31
C SER A 36 4.67 -4.45 -17.99
N SER A 37 3.64 -3.61 -17.82
CA SER A 37 3.60 -2.26 -18.38
C SER A 37 4.63 -1.31 -17.76
N LYS A 38 5.02 -1.55 -16.50
CA LYS A 38 6.02 -0.77 -15.75
C LYS A 38 7.44 -1.28 -15.98
N THR A 39 7.98 -1.07 -17.18
CA THR A 39 9.37 -1.41 -17.56
C THR A 39 10.19 -0.18 -17.96
N GLY A 40 11.52 -0.26 -17.86
CA GLY A 40 12.44 0.80 -18.25
C GLY A 40 12.53 1.98 -17.26
N LYS A 41 12.97 3.16 -17.74
CA LYS A 41 13.15 4.40 -16.95
C LYS A 41 11.85 4.95 -16.35
N THR A 42 10.70 4.49 -16.83
CA THR A 42 9.35 4.83 -16.38
C THR A 42 8.76 3.83 -15.39
N GLY A 43 9.46 2.72 -15.10
CA GLY A 43 9.06 1.68 -14.14
C GLY A 43 9.19 2.14 -12.68
N ARG A 44 8.55 3.27 -12.36
CA ARG A 44 8.47 3.81 -11.01
C ARG A 44 7.18 3.38 -10.33
N PHE A 45 7.26 3.24 -9.03
CA PHE A 45 6.16 2.81 -8.18
C PHE A 45 5.65 3.98 -7.34
N THR A 46 4.34 4.13 -7.21
CA THR A 46 3.74 5.03 -6.22
C THR A 46 3.59 4.30 -4.88
N PHE A 47 3.34 5.03 -3.79
CA PHE A 47 3.12 4.40 -2.48
C PHE A 47 1.99 3.35 -2.48
N PRO A 48 0.80 3.60 -3.06
CA PRO A 48 -0.23 2.56 -3.19
C PRO A 48 0.25 1.33 -3.95
N GLU A 49 1.05 1.49 -5.00
CA GLU A 49 1.58 0.35 -5.74
C GLU A 49 2.63 -0.44 -4.94
N LEU A 50 3.37 0.20 -4.02
CA LEU A 50 4.21 -0.51 -3.06
C LEU A 50 3.38 -1.41 -2.14
N LEU A 51 2.19 -0.98 -1.73
CA LEU A 51 1.26 -1.83 -0.99
C LEU A 51 0.85 -3.04 -1.82
N GLY A 52 0.57 -2.86 -3.12
CA GLY A 52 0.26 -3.97 -4.02
C GLY A 52 1.37 -5.01 -4.08
N LEU A 53 2.63 -4.56 -4.13
CA LEU A 53 3.80 -5.44 -4.06
C LEU A 53 3.91 -6.15 -2.71
N ALA A 54 3.68 -5.44 -1.60
CA ALA A 54 3.72 -6.02 -0.26
C ALA A 54 2.59 -7.04 -0.03
N VAL A 55 1.38 -6.79 -0.55
CA VAL A 55 0.26 -7.73 -0.52
C VAL A 55 0.59 -8.98 -1.32
N ALA A 56 1.07 -8.83 -2.56
CA ALA A 56 1.49 -9.96 -3.38
C ALA A 56 2.62 -10.76 -2.69
N HIS A 57 3.57 -10.08 -2.04
CA HIS A 57 4.61 -10.71 -1.25
C HIS A 57 4.05 -11.55 -0.12
N GLU A 58 3.12 -11.00 0.67
CA GLU A 58 2.49 -11.68 1.80
C GLU A 58 1.75 -12.94 1.35
N LEU A 59 1.01 -12.86 0.23
CA LEU A 59 0.32 -14.02 -0.35
C LEU A 59 1.29 -15.14 -0.74
N VAL A 60 2.45 -14.80 -1.33
CA VAL A 60 3.45 -15.82 -1.70
C VAL A 60 4.19 -16.33 -0.47
N HIS A 61 4.65 -15.44 0.40
CA HIS A 61 5.57 -15.78 1.49
C HIS A 61 4.85 -16.47 2.65
N SER A 62 3.69 -15.96 3.05
CA SER A 62 2.96 -16.47 4.23
C SER A 62 2.01 -17.61 3.87
N PHE A 63 1.48 -17.63 2.64
CA PHE A 63 0.47 -18.62 2.21
C PHE A 63 0.92 -19.55 1.07
N GLY A 64 2.11 -19.34 0.49
CA GLY A 64 2.61 -20.18 -0.61
C GLY A 64 1.81 -20.03 -1.91
N VAL A 65 1.04 -18.95 -2.07
CA VAL A 65 0.16 -18.76 -3.23
C VAL A 65 0.99 -18.52 -4.48
N ASN A 66 0.63 -19.20 -5.57
CA ASN A 66 1.22 -18.90 -6.87
C ASN A 66 0.49 -17.71 -7.52
N ILE A 67 1.16 -16.57 -7.67
CA ILE A 67 0.60 -15.35 -8.29
C ILE A 67 0.05 -15.59 -9.70
N ALA A 68 0.54 -16.58 -10.45
CA ALA A 68 -0.02 -16.92 -11.75
C ALA A 68 -1.49 -17.38 -11.66
N THR A 69 -1.88 -18.01 -10.54
CA THR A 69 -3.27 -18.47 -10.30
C THR A 69 -4.21 -17.33 -9.91
N LEU A 70 -3.67 -16.21 -9.43
CA LEU A 70 -4.42 -15.00 -9.06
C LEU A 70 -4.08 -13.83 -10.00
N SER A 71 -3.58 -14.10 -11.20
CA SER A 71 -3.01 -13.06 -12.08
C SER A 71 -4.00 -11.94 -12.38
N THR A 72 -5.26 -12.27 -12.66
CA THR A 72 -6.35 -11.31 -12.88
C THR A 72 -6.62 -10.46 -11.64
N SER A 73 -6.78 -11.09 -10.48
CA SER A 73 -7.03 -10.39 -9.21
C SER A 73 -5.87 -9.47 -8.83
N ILE A 74 -4.63 -9.94 -8.98
CA ILE A 74 -3.45 -9.14 -8.68
C ILE A 74 -3.31 -7.97 -9.66
N ASP A 75 -3.62 -8.17 -10.95
CA ASP A 75 -3.67 -7.07 -11.93
C ASP A 75 -4.66 -5.98 -11.49
N GLU A 76 -5.87 -6.39 -11.11
CA GLU A 76 -6.93 -5.50 -10.68
C GLU A 76 -6.58 -4.78 -9.36
N LEU A 77 -5.97 -5.49 -8.41
CA LEU A 77 -5.44 -4.90 -7.18
C LEU A 77 -4.52 -3.71 -7.49
N PHE A 78 -3.55 -3.89 -8.39
CA PHE A 78 -2.63 -2.81 -8.74
C PHE A 78 -3.35 -1.63 -9.41
N ARG A 79 -4.35 -1.87 -10.25
CA ARG A 79 -5.15 -0.80 -10.88
C ARG A 79 -5.95 -0.02 -9.85
N LEU A 80 -6.62 -0.71 -8.93
CA LEU A 80 -7.39 -0.09 -7.84
C LEU A 80 -6.48 0.73 -6.93
N LEU A 81 -5.31 0.19 -6.57
CA LEU A 81 -4.32 0.92 -5.77
C LEU A 81 -3.79 2.15 -6.50
N ALA A 82 -3.49 2.05 -7.79
CA ALA A 82 -2.99 3.17 -8.58
C ALA A 82 -3.99 4.32 -8.72
N ALA A 83 -5.29 4.02 -8.68
CA ALA A 83 -6.37 5.01 -8.66
C ALA A 83 -6.66 5.57 -7.26
N SER A 84 -6.12 4.94 -6.20
CA SER A 84 -6.39 5.30 -4.81
C SER A 84 -5.39 6.32 -4.26
N SER A 85 -5.86 7.20 -3.39
CA SER A 85 -4.98 8.08 -2.59
C SER A 85 -4.44 7.32 -1.37
N PRO A 86 -3.24 7.65 -0.85
CA PRO A 86 -2.73 7.02 0.37
C PRO A 86 -3.69 7.18 1.57
N ALA A 87 -4.32 8.34 1.72
CA ALA A 87 -5.25 8.60 2.81
C ALA A 87 -6.51 7.72 2.75
N SER A 88 -7.00 7.39 1.55
CA SER A 88 -8.16 6.51 1.38
C SER A 88 -7.86 5.03 1.63
N LEU A 89 -6.58 4.66 1.81
CA LEU A 89 -6.15 3.29 2.08
C LEU A 89 -5.92 3.02 3.58
N GLU A 90 -5.97 4.06 4.42
CA GLU A 90 -6.02 3.90 5.88
C GLU A 90 -7.26 3.09 6.27
N GLY A 91 -7.12 2.15 7.20
CA GLY A 91 -8.20 1.25 7.64
C GLY A 91 -8.71 0.26 6.58
N THR A 92 -8.07 0.20 5.40
CA THR A 92 -8.54 -0.67 4.31
C THR A 92 -8.09 -2.11 4.49
N ILE A 93 -9.02 -3.03 4.27
CA ILE A 93 -8.83 -4.46 4.15
C ILE A 93 -9.12 -4.87 2.71
N VAL A 94 -8.16 -5.56 2.08
CA VAL A 94 -8.33 -6.07 0.72
C VAL A 94 -8.80 -7.51 0.77
N PHE A 95 -9.89 -7.80 0.09
CA PHE A 95 -10.34 -9.16 -0.17
C PHE A 95 -9.94 -9.57 -1.58
N ILE A 96 -9.22 -10.69 -1.69
CA ILE A 96 -8.70 -11.21 -2.94
C ILE A 96 -9.25 -12.61 -3.16
N THR A 97 -10.10 -12.75 -4.16
CA THR A 97 -10.57 -14.06 -4.64
C THR A 97 -9.75 -14.49 -5.85
N ALA A 98 -10.06 -15.65 -6.44
CA ALA A 98 -9.42 -16.10 -7.68
C ALA A 98 -9.66 -15.17 -8.88
N THR A 99 -10.75 -14.39 -8.87
CA THR A 99 -11.20 -13.60 -10.02
C THR A 99 -11.36 -12.12 -9.74
N ASP A 100 -11.60 -11.75 -8.47
CA ASP A 100 -12.05 -10.43 -8.07
C ASP A 100 -11.26 -9.90 -6.86
N VAL A 101 -11.11 -8.59 -6.81
CA VAL A 101 -10.55 -7.84 -5.68
C VAL A 101 -11.50 -6.76 -5.24
N THR A 102 -11.68 -6.63 -3.92
CA THR A 102 -12.53 -5.59 -3.34
C THR A 102 -11.86 -4.98 -2.12
N PHE A 103 -12.04 -3.67 -1.93
CA PHE A 103 -11.53 -2.93 -0.77
C PHE A 103 -12.67 -2.67 0.19
N HIS A 104 -12.43 -2.92 1.47
CA HIS A 104 -13.41 -2.75 2.53
C HIS A 104 -12.78 -1.92 3.63
N GLN A 105 -13.59 -1.06 4.24
CA GLN A 105 -13.16 -0.19 5.32
C GLN A 105 -13.56 -0.80 6.65
N GLU A 106 -12.59 -1.03 7.55
CA GLU A 106 -12.80 -1.74 8.83
C GLU A 106 -13.92 -1.13 9.69
N GLU A 107 -14.07 0.19 9.66
CA GLU A 107 -15.06 0.92 10.46
C GLU A 107 -16.44 1.06 9.79
N ALA A 108 -16.50 0.99 8.46
CA ALA A 108 -17.72 1.28 7.69
C ALA A 108 -18.44 0.01 7.23
N ASP A 109 -17.72 -1.09 7.07
CA ASP A 109 -18.22 -2.31 6.47
C ASP A 109 -18.52 -3.38 7.53
N GLY A 110 -19.80 -3.57 7.84
CA GLY A 110 -20.25 -4.67 8.69
C GLY A 110 -20.04 -6.05 8.03
N LEU A 111 -20.28 -7.13 8.78
CA LEU A 111 -20.13 -8.53 8.36
C LEU A 111 -20.87 -8.92 7.06
N GLY A 112 -21.80 -8.09 6.58
CA GLY A 112 -22.58 -8.34 5.35
C GLY A 112 -21.80 -8.18 4.04
N LYS A 113 -20.55 -7.69 4.08
CA LYS A 113 -19.72 -7.50 2.88
C LYS A 113 -18.66 -8.59 2.65
N VAL A 114 -18.71 -9.68 3.43
CA VAL A 114 -17.81 -10.83 3.23
C VAL A 114 -18.07 -11.46 1.85
N PRO A 115 -17.02 -11.77 1.07
CA PRO A 115 -17.18 -12.40 -0.24
C PRO A 115 -17.92 -13.74 -0.15
N ALA A 116 -18.81 -14.00 -1.11
CA ALA A 116 -19.53 -15.27 -1.21
C ALA A 116 -18.62 -16.45 -1.62
N LYS A 117 -17.42 -16.17 -2.12
CA LYS A 117 -16.40 -17.15 -2.51
C LYS A 117 -15.22 -17.11 -1.54
N PRO A 118 -14.43 -18.20 -1.42
CA PRO A 118 -13.19 -18.17 -0.66
C PRO A 118 -12.28 -17.01 -1.10
N ALA A 119 -11.80 -16.24 -0.12
CA ALA A 119 -11.00 -15.04 -0.35
C ALA A 119 -9.89 -14.94 0.68
N PHE A 120 -8.74 -14.41 0.25
CA PHE A 120 -7.71 -13.92 1.18
C PHE A 120 -8.13 -12.55 1.68
N MET A 121 -8.02 -12.34 2.99
CA MET A 121 -8.27 -11.05 3.63
C MET A 121 -6.93 -10.48 4.08
N VAL A 122 -6.52 -9.35 3.49
CA VAL A 122 -5.22 -8.73 3.75
C VAL A 122 -5.42 -7.31 4.27
N PRO A 123 -5.20 -7.05 5.57
CA PRO A 123 -5.25 -5.69 6.12
C PRO A 123 -4.04 -4.88 5.61
N LEU A 124 -4.29 -3.67 5.09
CA LEU A 124 -3.22 -2.82 4.54
C LEU A 124 -2.43 -2.07 5.61
N ALA A 125 -3.04 -1.78 6.76
CA ALA A 125 -2.42 -1.02 7.85
C ALA A 125 -1.03 -1.55 8.28
N PRO A 126 -0.81 -2.85 8.56
CA PRO A 126 0.51 -3.34 8.95
C PRO A 126 1.55 -3.22 7.83
N LEU A 127 1.13 -3.41 6.57
CA LEU A 127 2.01 -3.25 5.40
C LEU A 127 2.41 -1.78 5.20
N MET A 128 1.45 -0.86 5.36
CA MET A 128 1.69 0.59 5.33
C MET A 128 2.70 1.01 6.39
N ILE A 129 2.49 0.59 7.64
CA ILE A 129 3.41 0.89 8.75
C ILE A 129 4.81 0.33 8.46
N GLY A 130 4.89 -0.89 7.94
CA GLY A 130 6.14 -1.52 7.52
C GLY A 130 6.90 -0.67 6.50
N ILE A 131 6.24 -0.28 5.41
CA ILE A 131 6.84 0.55 4.36
C ILE A 131 7.26 1.93 4.90
N GLN A 132 6.39 2.58 5.67
CA GLN A 132 6.65 3.90 6.25
C GLN A 132 7.85 3.90 7.19
N ARG A 133 8.03 2.86 8.02
CA ARG A 133 9.19 2.72 8.91
C ARG A 133 10.52 2.66 8.16
N HIS A 134 10.54 2.07 6.96
CA HIS A 134 11.74 2.05 6.13
C HIS A 134 12.01 3.41 5.45
N MET A 135 10.97 4.19 5.17
CA MET A 135 11.10 5.55 4.61
C MET A 135 11.50 6.60 5.64
N LEU A 136 11.01 6.44 6.88
CA LEU A 136 11.27 7.30 8.03
C LEU A 136 11.92 6.44 9.13
N PRO A 137 13.20 6.04 8.96
CA PRO A 137 13.90 5.27 9.98
C PRO A 137 13.98 6.13 11.25
N ALA A 138 13.12 5.80 12.22
CA ALA A 138 12.95 6.44 13.52
C ALA A 138 13.35 7.93 13.56
N MET A 139 12.39 8.84 13.29
CA MET A 139 12.51 10.11 14.00
C MET A 139 12.44 9.76 15.49
N PRO A 140 13.41 10.18 16.34
CA PRO A 140 13.27 10.01 17.77
C PRO A 140 11.90 10.56 18.13
N SER A 141 11.10 9.78 18.87
CA SER A 141 9.78 10.21 19.31
C SER A 141 9.91 11.62 19.85
N VAL A 142 9.38 12.61 19.13
CA VAL A 142 9.26 13.96 19.67
C VAL A 142 8.15 13.79 20.70
N SER A 143 8.53 13.35 21.90
CA SER A 143 7.76 13.64 23.10
C SER A 143 7.71 15.16 23.10
N GLN A 144 6.63 15.71 22.53
CA GLN A 144 6.35 17.12 22.60
C GLN A 144 6.20 17.41 24.09
N LYS A 145 7.28 17.87 24.71
CA LYS A 145 7.24 18.36 26.07
C LYS A 145 6.14 19.41 26.08
N THR A 146 5.13 19.19 26.92
CA THR A 146 4.13 20.20 27.22
C THR A 146 4.89 21.48 27.55
N LEU A 147 4.65 22.55 26.79
CA LEU A 147 5.26 23.83 27.08
C LEU A 147 4.84 24.19 28.52
N PRO A 148 5.78 24.55 29.41
CA PRO A 148 5.47 24.84 30.80
C PRO A 148 4.67 26.15 30.96
N PHE A 149 4.39 26.84 29.86
CA PHE A 149 3.68 28.11 29.84
C PHE A 149 2.27 27.89 29.30
N PRO A 150 1.23 28.26 30.07
CA PRO A 150 -0.11 28.36 29.52
C PRO A 150 -0.12 29.41 28.39
N PRO A 151 -0.91 29.22 27.33
CA PRO A 151 -1.03 30.22 26.28
C PRO A 151 -1.61 31.53 26.85
N GLU A 152 -0.86 32.62 26.68
CA GLU A 152 -1.28 33.96 27.11
C GLU A 152 -1.73 34.78 25.90
N VAL A 153 -2.92 35.37 25.98
CA VAL A 153 -3.52 36.14 24.89
C VAL A 153 -2.82 37.50 24.79
N VAL A 154 -2.03 37.70 23.73
CA VAL A 154 -1.48 39.01 23.38
C VAL A 154 -2.55 39.82 22.67
N ARG A 155 -3.10 40.85 23.34
CA ARG A 155 -3.96 41.84 22.69
C ARG A 155 -3.09 42.81 21.91
N SER A 156 -3.20 42.83 20.59
CA SER A 156 -2.61 43.87 19.76
C SER A 156 -3.24 45.23 20.11
N ARG A 157 -2.42 46.25 20.38
CA ARG A 157 -2.89 47.63 20.57
C ARG A 157 -3.48 48.14 19.24
N ALA A 158 -4.70 48.67 19.33
CA ALA A 158 -5.34 49.47 18.29
C ALA A 158 -4.66 50.83 18.14
#